data_AF-A0A965CRB4-F1
#
_entry.id   AF-A0A965CRB4-F1
#
_cell.length_a   1.000
_cell.length_b   1.000
_cell.length_c   1.000
_cell.angle_alpha   90.00
_cell.angle_beta   90.00
_cell.angle_gamma   90.00
#
_symmetry.space_group_name_H-M   'P 1'
#
loop_
_entity.id
_entity.type
_entity.pdbx_description
1 polymer ?
#
loop_
_entity_poly.entity_id
_entity_poly.type
_entity_poly.pdbx_seq_one_letter_code
_entity_poly.pdbx_strand_id
1 'polypeptide(L)'
;MTQSRFSYRVLTSFFVTFDFLILLVTGVVLYVVPPGRVANWTNWELMGLSKDQWTSVHILSALLFLLVSILHLIFNWKPFKHY
;
A
#
# COMPACT_ATOMS: atom_id res chain seq x y z
N MET A 1 -32.24 -17.42 -0.59
CA MET A 1 -30.88 -17.06 -0.17
C MET A 1 -30.09 -16.70 -1.43
N THR A 2 -29.92 -15.40 -1.70
CA THR A 2 -29.14 -14.93 -2.85
C THR A 2 -27.68 -15.29 -2.62
N GLN A 3 -27.18 -16.28 -3.36
CA GLN A 3 -25.77 -16.65 -3.35
C GLN A 3 -24.96 -15.43 -3.80
N SER A 4 -24.29 -14.76 -2.86
CA SER A 4 -23.34 -13.70 -3.16
C SER A 4 -22.22 -14.31 -3.99
N ARG A 5 -22.25 -14.11 -5.31
CA ARG A 5 -21.16 -14.53 -6.19
C ARG A 5 -19.95 -13.69 -5.81
N PHE A 6 -18.97 -14.32 -5.16
CA PHE A 6 -17.70 -13.70 -4.87
C PHE A 6 -17.12 -13.13 -6.18
N SER A 7 -16.92 -11.81 -6.20
CA SER A 7 -16.43 -11.11 -7.38
C SER A 7 -14.98 -10.73 -7.17
N TYR A 8 -14.08 -11.39 -7.89
CA TYR A 8 -12.65 -11.06 -7.90
C TYR A 8 -12.38 -9.58 -8.25
N ARG A 9 -13.30 -8.92 -8.96
CA ARG A 9 -13.23 -7.47 -9.25
C ARG A 9 -13.41 -6.60 -8.01
N VAL A 10 -14.37 -6.97 -7.16
CA VAL A 10 -14.62 -6.24 -5.90
C VAL A 10 -13.46 -6.47 -4.93
N LEU A 11 -12.96 -7.70 -4.89
CA LEU A 11 -11.81 -8.06 -4.05
C LEU A 11 -10.56 -7.24 -4.40
N THR A 12 -10.16 -7.20 -5.67
CA THR A 12 -8.97 -6.44 -6.07
C THR A 12 -9.15 -4.94 -5.84
N SER A 13 -10.35 -4.40 -6.06
CA SER A 13 -10.64 -2.98 -5.78
C SER A 13 -10.51 -2.63 -4.30
N PHE A 14 -10.99 -3.51 -3.41
CA PHE A 14 -10.82 -3.38 -1.97
C PHE A 14 -9.34 -3.38 -1.59
N PHE A 15 -8.56 -4.35 -2.08
CA PHE A 15 -7.13 -4.43 -1.78
C PHE A 15 -6.35 -3.23 -2.32
N VAL A 16 -6.60 -2.77 -3.55
CA VAL A 16 -5.96 -1.55 -4.10
C VAL A 16 -6.23 -0.35 -3.19
N THR A 17 -7.48 -0.14 -2.79
CA THR A 17 -7.86 1.02 -1.97
C THR A 17 -7.23 0.93 -0.57
N PHE A 18 -7.29 -0.24 0.04
CA PHE A 18 -6.75 -0.46 1.38
C PHE A 18 -5.22 -0.31 1.39
N ASP A 19 -4.52 -0.90 0.43
CA ASP A 19 -3.06 -0.84 0.35
C ASP A 19 -2.57 0.58 -0.03
N PHE A 20 -3.35 1.32 -0.83
CA PHE A 20 -3.11 2.74 -1.06
C PHE A 20 -3.15 3.56 0.24
N LEU A 21 -4.07 3.27 1.17
CA LEU A 21 -4.10 3.95 2.46
C LEU A 21 -2.86 3.64 3.30
N ILE A 22 -2.38 2.39 3.27
CA ILE A 22 -1.13 2.01 3.95
C ILE A 22 0.05 2.77 3.34
N LEU A 23 0.13 2.84 2.02
CA LEU A 23 1.17 3.60 1.31
C LEU A 23 1.14 5.08 1.65
N LEU A 24 -0.06 5.67 1.75
CA LEU A 24 -0.22 7.07 2.11
C LEU A 24 0.26 7.34 3.53
N VAL A 25 -0.15 6.51 4.50
CA VAL A 25 0.26 6.64 5.90
C VAL A 25 1.78 6.46 6.03
N THR A 26 2.33 5.41 5.44
CA THR A 26 3.78 5.13 5.51
C THR A 26 4.60 6.19 4.75
N GLY A 27 4.10 6.73 3.65
CA GLY A 27 4.71 7.84 2.92
C GLY A 27 4.76 9.13 3.75
N VAL A 28 3.69 9.46 4.47
CA VAL A 28 3.66 10.58 5.42
C VAL A 28 4.66 10.37 6.55
N VAL A 29 4.73 9.15 7.10
CA VAL A 29 5.74 8.83 8.13
C VAL A 29 7.15 9.06 7.59
N LEU A 30 7.48 8.51 6.41
CA LEU A 30 8.80 8.67 5.79
C LEU A 30 9.14 10.11 5.40
N TYR A 31 8.14 10.96 5.16
CA TYR A 31 8.34 12.40 4.96
C TYR A 31 8.76 13.11 6.24
N VAL A 32 8.22 12.71 7.39
CA VAL A 32 8.51 13.32 8.70
C VAL A 32 9.79 12.76 9.34
N VAL A 33 10.17 11.52 9.00
CA VAL A 33 11.35 10.84 9.55
C VAL A 33 12.62 11.68 9.29
N PRO A 34 13.49 11.88 10.30
CA PRO A 34 14.71 12.66 10.12
C PRO A 34 15.70 12.01 9.13
N PRO A 35 16.71 12.78 8.66
CA PRO A 35 17.78 12.24 7.83
C PRO A 35 18.42 11.00 8.46
N GLY A 36 18.85 10.03 7.63
CA GLY A 36 19.28 8.70 8.11
C GLY A 36 20.35 8.75 9.20
N ARG A 37 21.30 9.69 9.12
CA ARG A 37 22.32 9.90 10.15
C ARG A 37 21.73 10.27 11.51
N VAL A 38 20.78 11.21 11.53
CA VAL A 38 20.12 11.65 12.77
C VAL A 38 19.24 10.55 13.31
N ALA A 39 18.48 9.88 12.45
CA ALA A 39 17.63 8.75 12.85
C ALA A 39 18.45 7.65 13.54
N ASN A 40 19.61 7.30 13.00
CA ASN A 40 20.48 6.26 13.56
C ASN A 40 21.16 6.69 14.86
N TRP A 41 21.60 7.95 14.97
CA TRP A 41 22.27 8.43 16.20
C TRP A 41 21.31 8.67 17.37
N THR A 42 20.04 8.95 17.08
CA THR A 42 19.03 9.22 18.11
C THR A 42 18.21 7.99 18.48
N ASN A 43 18.48 6.83 17.87
CA ASN A 43 17.62 5.65 17.93
C ASN A 43 16.15 6.03 17.67
N TRP A 44 15.93 6.79 16.60
CA TRP A 44 14.61 7.33 16.31
C TRP A 44 13.62 6.20 16.06
N GLU A 45 12.49 6.29 16.73
CA GLU A 45 11.36 5.39 16.56
C GLU A 45 10.06 6.19 16.50
N LEU A 46 9.12 5.69 15.71
CA LEU A 46 7.74 6.14 15.70
C LEU A 46 6.84 4.91 15.78
N MET A 47 5.93 4.91 16.76
CA MET A 47 5.05 3.76 17.04
C MET A 47 5.83 2.44 17.24
N GLY A 48 7.03 2.52 17.83
CA GLY A 48 7.88 1.36 18.10
C GLY A 48 8.57 0.77 16.87
N LEU A 49 8.57 1.48 15.74
CA LEU A 49 9.30 1.10 14.53
C LEU A 49 10.38 2.12 14.22
N SER A 50 11.56 1.62 13.88
CA SER A 50 12.67 2.42 13.39
C SER A 50 12.41 2.94 11.98
N LYS A 51 13.21 3.92 11.54
CA LYS A 51 13.19 4.42 10.15
C LYS A 51 13.28 3.30 9.11
N ASP A 52 14.17 2.34 9.33
CA ASP A 52 14.42 1.26 8.37
C ASP A 52 13.24 0.28 8.31
N GLN A 53 12.57 0.06 9.44
CA GLN A 53 11.36 -0.74 9.50
C GLN A 53 10.20 -0.05 8.79
N TRP A 54 9.99 1.25 9.02
CA TRP A 54 8.99 2.04 8.28
C TRP A 54 9.26 2.04 6.76
N THR A 55 10.53 2.15 6.38
CA THR A 55 10.95 2.06 4.97
C THR A 55 10.63 0.68 4.40
N SER A 56 10.88 -0.38 5.15
CA SER A 56 10.59 -1.76 4.75
C SER A 56 9.09 -2.00 4.56
N VAL A 57 8.25 -1.50 5.48
CA VAL A 57 6.78 -1.58 5.35
C VAL A 57 6.32 -0.84 4.09
N HIS A 58 6.83 0.38 3.85
CA HIS A 58 6.47 1.16 2.67
C HIS A 58 6.84 0.45 1.36
N ILE A 59 8.05 -0.11 1.28
CA ILE A 59 8.51 -0.83 0.07
C ILE A 59 7.68 -2.10 -0.15
N LEU A 60 7.42 -2.89 0.88
CA LEU A 60 6.63 -4.11 0.76
C LEU A 60 5.18 -3.80 0.35
N SER A 61 4.57 -2.77 0.95
CA SER A 61 3.26 -2.28 0.52
C SER A 61 3.29 -1.74 -0.92
N ALA A 62 4.36 -1.06 -1.35
CA ALA A 62 4.46 -0.56 -2.72
C ALA A 62 4.53 -1.72 -3.74
N LEU A 63 5.27 -2.77 -3.42
CA LEU A 63 5.34 -3.98 -4.24
C LEU A 63 3.99 -4.70 -4.30
N LEU A 64 3.31 -4.84 -3.17
CA LEU A 64 1.97 -5.43 -3.11
C LEU A 64 0.98 -4.60 -3.93
N PHE A 65 1.00 -3.28 -3.77
CA PHE A 65 0.10 -2.35 -4.47
C PHE A 65 0.28 -2.46 -5.98
N LEU A 66 1.52 -2.56 -6.45
CA LEU A 66 1.83 -2.73 -7.86
C LEU A 66 1.25 -4.04 -8.40
N LEU A 67 1.46 -5.16 -7.70
CA LEU A 67 0.91 -6.47 -8.09
C LEU A 67 -0.62 -6.47 -8.11
N VAL A 68 -1.26 -5.98 -7.05
CA VAL A 68 -2.72 -5.94 -6.94
C VAL A 68 -3.31 -4.96 -7.95
N SER A 69 -2.66 -3.83 -8.22
CA SER A 69 -3.11 -2.87 -9.23
C SER A 69 -3.08 -3.46 -10.64
N ILE A 70 -2.05 -4.24 -10.99
CA ILE A 70 -2.01 -4.99 -12.25
C ILE A 70 -3.20 -5.95 -12.34
N LEU A 71 -3.47 -6.73 -11.30
CA LEU A 71 -4.62 -7.65 -11.26
C LEU A 71 -5.96 -6.88 -11.34
N HIS A 72 -6.07 -5.73 -10.68
CA HIS A 72 -7.23 -4.86 -10.73
C HIS A 72 -7.51 -4.39 -12.17
N LEU A 73 -6.47 -3.95 -12.89
CA LEU A 73 -6.60 -3.54 -14.30
C LEU A 73 -7.01 -4.71 -15.20
N ILE A 74 -6.43 -5.90 -15.02
CA ILE A 74 -6.79 -7.08 -15.81
C ILE A 74 -8.27 -7.45 -15.60
N PHE A 75 -8.73 -7.50 -14.35
CA PHE A 75 -10.12 -7.88 -14.06
C PHE A 75 -11.15 -6.80 -14.42
N ASN A 76 -10.74 -5.53 -14.47
CA ASN A 76 -11.59 -4.38 -14.81
C ASN A 76 -11.28 -3.78 -16.20
N TRP A 77 -10.56 -4.50 -17.07
CA TRP A 77 -10.13 -4.03 -18.40
C TRP A 77 -11.29 -3.64 -19.33
N LYS A 78 -12.46 -4.28 -19.19
CA LYS A 78 -13.64 -3.99 -20.03
C LYS A 78 -14.14 -2.54 -19.87
N PRO A 79 -14.39 -2.02 -18.64
CA PRO A 79 -14.65 -0.61 -18.39
C PRO A 79 -13.66 0.37 -19.03
N PHE A 80 -12.36 0.06 -19.01
CA PHE A 80 -11.33 0.95 -19.55
C PHE A 80 -11.33 1.07 -21.07
N LYS A 81 -11.84 0.08 -21.81
CA LYS A 81 -11.95 0.15 -23.28
C LYS A 81 -13.14 0.98 -23.79
N HIS A 82 -14.06 1.36 -22.91
CA HIS A 82 -15.28 2.09 -23.26
C HIS A 82 -15.24 3.58 -22.89
N TYR A 83 -14.05 4.08 -22.53
CA TYR A 83 -13.70 5.49 -22.48
C TYR A 83 -12.81 5.83 -23.68
#